data_AF-A0A2V6BV30-F1
#
_entry.id   AF-A0A2V6BV30-F1
#
_cell.length_a   1.000
_cell.length_b   1.000
_cell.length_c   1.000
_cell.angle_alpha   90.00
_cell.angle_beta   90.00
_cell.angle_gamma   90.00
#
_symmetry.space_group_name_H-M   'P 1'
#
loop_
_entity.id
_entity.type
_entity.pdbx_description
1 polymer ?
#
loop_
_entity_poly.entity_id
_entity_poly.type
_entity_poly.pdbx_seq_one_letter_code
_entity_poly.pdbx_strand_id
1 'polypeptide(L)'
;MLLNSQVLVLNRLWQAVNICSARRAFALVYAGHAQVVATDAANNFLTHDFDSWRDFSAQSPEAEMVTTISWKIRVPRVIVLLLFDRLPKKEVKFTRHN
;
A
#
# COMPACT_ATOMS: atom_id res chain seq x y z
N MET A 1 -13.92 -4.51 -8.10
CA MET A 1 -12.83 -4.19 -9.04
C MET A 1 -11.55 -3.99 -8.25
N LEU A 2 -10.42 -4.58 -8.69
CA LEU A 2 -9.12 -4.60 -7.98
C LEU A 2 -8.66 -3.23 -7.46
N LEU A 3 -8.89 -2.14 -8.20
CA LEU A 3 -8.46 -0.79 -7.78
C LEU A 3 -9.23 -0.21 -6.58
N ASN A 4 -10.36 -0.82 -6.21
CA ASN A 4 -11.15 -0.46 -5.04
C ASN A 4 -10.86 -1.39 -3.84
N SER A 5 -9.91 -2.32 -3.96
CA SER A 5 -9.49 -3.15 -2.82
C SER A 5 -8.90 -2.29 -1.71
N GLN A 6 -9.05 -2.76 -0.49
CA GLN A 6 -8.55 -2.08 0.70
C GLN A 6 -7.04 -2.31 0.87
N VAL A 7 -6.33 -1.22 1.16
CA VAL A 7 -4.89 -1.18 1.39
C VAL A 7 -4.63 -0.58 2.75
N LEU A 8 -3.88 -1.29 3.58
CA LEU A 8 -3.48 -0.81 4.89
C LEU A 8 -2.42 0.28 4.76
N VAL A 9 -2.59 1.38 5.47
CA VAL A 9 -1.63 2.48 5.51
C VAL A 9 -0.95 2.49 6.88
N LEU A 10 0.37 2.42 6.87
CA LEU A 10 1.24 2.53 8.02
C LEU A 10 1.89 3.91 8.09
N ASN A 11 2.14 4.41 9.30
CA ASN A 11 3.07 5.52 9.51
C ASN A 11 4.52 4.99 9.59
N ARG A 12 5.49 5.90 9.73
CA ARG A 12 6.93 5.56 9.84
C ARG A 12 7.28 4.72 11.07
N LEU A 13 6.40 4.69 12.08
CA LEU A 13 6.52 3.83 13.26
C LEU A 13 5.93 2.42 13.03
N TRP A 14 5.59 2.06 11.79
CA TRP A 14 4.98 0.78 11.42
C TRP A 14 3.62 0.50 12.08
N GLN A 15 2.91 1.57 12.47
CA GLN A 15 1.59 1.48 13.08
C GLN A 15 0.51 1.67 12.02
N ALA A 16 -0.56 0.88 12.09
CA ALA A 16 -1.74 1.06 11.27
C ALA A 16 -2.42 2.42 11.58
N VAL A 17 -2.50 3.30 10.58
CA VAL A 17 -3.07 4.65 10.74
C VAL A 17 -4.32 4.90 9.89
N ASN A 18 -4.47 4.19 8.77
CA ASN A 18 -5.62 4.34 7.89
C ASN A 18 -5.80 3.11 6.98
N ILE A 19 -6.95 3.05 6.30
CA ILE A 19 -7.20 2.14 5.18
C ILE A 19 -7.60 3.01 3.98
N CYS A 20 -7.00 2.74 2.81
CA CYS A 20 -7.35 3.44 1.57
C CYS A 20 -7.61 2.46 0.43
N SER A 21 -8.07 2.96 -0.72
CA SER A 21 -8.22 2.12 -1.91
C SER A 21 -6.87 1.87 -2.58
N ALA A 22 -6.73 0.75 -3.31
CA ALA A 22 -5.54 0.47 -4.11
C ALA A 22 -5.22 1.60 -5.11
N ARG A 23 -6.25 2.23 -5.70
CA ARG A 23 -6.09 3.44 -6.53
C ARG A 23 -5.34 4.55 -5.79
N ARG A 24 -5.71 4.84 -4.55
CA ARG A 24 -5.05 5.88 -3.75
C ARG A 24 -3.65 5.45 -3.31
N ALA A 25 -3.47 4.18 -2.97
CA ALA A 25 -2.16 3.64 -2.63
C ALA A 25 -1.17 3.80 -3.79
N PHE A 26 -1.56 3.41 -5.01
CA PHE A 26 -0.74 3.63 -6.21
C PHE A 26 -0.38 5.09 -6.41
N ALA A 27 -1.33 6.02 -6.24
CA ALA A 27 -1.05 7.44 -6.37
C ALA A 27 -0.02 7.95 -5.34
N LEU A 28 -0.08 7.47 -4.09
CA LEU A 28 0.87 7.85 -3.04
C LEU A 28 2.27 7.28 -3.29
N VAL A 29 2.35 6.02 -3.73
CA VAL A 29 3.63 5.36 -4.04
C VAL A 29 4.27 5.98 -5.28
N TYR A 30 3.49 6.23 -6.34
CA TYR A 30 3.96 6.88 -7.56
C TYR A 30 4.43 8.33 -7.31
N ALA A 31 3.78 9.05 -6.39
CA ALA A 31 4.21 10.38 -5.98
C ALA A 31 5.45 10.38 -5.05
N GLY A 32 6.02 9.21 -4.72
CA GLY A 32 7.15 9.10 -3.80
C GLY A 32 6.82 9.42 -2.34
N HIS A 33 5.54 9.43 -1.97
CA HIS A 33 5.09 9.72 -0.59
C HIS A 33 4.97 8.47 0.28
N ALA A 34 4.97 7.30 -0.33
CA ALA A 34 4.82 6.02 0.35
C ALA A 34 5.63 4.92 -0.34
N GLN A 35 5.91 3.85 0.40
CA GLN A 35 6.47 2.62 -0.14
C GLN A 35 5.51 1.46 0.09
N VAL A 36 5.50 0.48 -0.80
CA VAL A 36 4.75 -0.77 -0.64
C VAL A 36 5.52 -1.69 0.28
N VAL A 37 4.83 -2.30 1.23
CA VAL A 37 5.40 -3.33 2.11
C VAL A 37 5.04 -4.70 1.54
N ALA A 38 6.04 -5.56 1.38
CA ALA A 38 5.87 -6.94 0.97
C ALA A 38 6.75 -7.87 1.79
N THR A 39 6.52 -9.18 1.66
CA THR A 39 7.36 -10.20 2.26
C THR A 39 8.07 -11.00 1.17
N ASP A 40 9.32 -11.37 1.43
CA ASP A 40 10.05 -12.33 0.61
C ASP A 40 9.71 -13.79 0.99
N ALA A 41 10.34 -14.75 0.31
CA ALA A 41 10.16 -16.18 0.60
C ALA A 41 10.66 -16.60 2.00
N ALA A 42 11.54 -15.81 2.61
CA ALA A 42 12.03 -16.00 3.97
C ALA A 42 11.21 -15.22 5.02
N ASN A 43 10.08 -14.64 4.61
CA ASN A 43 9.16 -13.86 5.43
C ASN A 43 9.77 -12.59 6.04
N ASN A 44 10.81 -12.04 5.42
CA ASN A 44 11.35 -10.74 5.78
C ASN A 44 10.50 -9.62 5.17
N PHE A 45 10.33 -8.52 5.90
CA PHE A 45 9.65 -7.35 5.37
C PHE A 45 10.58 -6.56 4.44
N LEU A 46 10.11 -6.31 3.23
CA LEU A 46 10.74 -5.46 2.24
C LEU A 46 9.87 -4.24 1.99
N THR A 47 10.51 -3.11 1.68
CA THR A 47 9.83 -1.89 1.25
C THR A 47 10.25 -1.56 -0.17
N HIS A 48 9.28 -1.18 -1.00
CA HIS A 48 9.47 -0.88 -2.40
C HIS A 48 8.91 0.50 -2.72
N ASP A 49 9.72 1.34 -3.36
CA ASP A 49 9.19 2.47 -4.12
C ASP A 49 8.42 1.98 -5.37
N PHE A 50 7.92 2.91 -6.18
CA PHE A 50 7.09 2.53 -7.33
C PHE A 50 7.84 1.64 -8.33
N ASP A 51 9.06 2.02 -8.71
CA ASP A 51 9.83 1.32 -9.74
C ASP A 51 10.28 -0.06 -9.26
N SER A 52 10.82 -0.15 -8.04
CA SER A 52 11.18 -1.45 -7.46
C SER A 52 9.95 -2.33 -7.21
N TRP A 53 8.77 -1.78 -6.92
CA TRP A 53 7.53 -2.56 -6.78
C TRP A 53 7.07 -3.12 -8.12
N ARG A 54 7.20 -2.33 -9.19
CA ARG A 54 6.91 -2.77 -10.56
C ARG A 54 7.84 -3.92 -10.97
N ASP A 55 9.13 -3.78 -10.73
CA ASP A 55 10.11 -4.81 -11.09
C ASP A 55 9.90 -6.08 -10.26
N PHE A 56 9.66 -5.93 -8.96
CA PHE A 56 9.32 -7.05 -8.08
C PHE A 56 8.04 -7.77 -8.53
N SER A 57 7.02 -7.02 -8.96
CA SER A 57 5.76 -7.57 -9.48
C SER A 57 5.95 -8.38 -10.78
N ALA A 58 6.93 -8.02 -11.60
CA ALA A 58 7.24 -8.74 -12.83
C ALA A 58 8.01 -10.04 -12.52
N GLN A 59 8.95 -10.01 -11.58
CA GLN A 59 9.76 -11.15 -11.18
C GLN A 59 8.99 -12.16 -10.32
N SER A 60 8.07 -11.65 -9.51
CA SER A 60 7.18 -12.41 -8.67
C SER A 60 5.77 -11.95 -9.04
N PRO A 61 5.05 -12.65 -9.92
CA PRO A 61 3.64 -12.35 -10.21
C PRO A 61 2.72 -12.94 -9.14
N GLU A 62 1.48 -12.44 -9.04
CA GLU A 62 0.44 -13.00 -8.14
C GLU A 62 -0.91 -13.10 -8.86
N ALA A 63 -1.92 -13.66 -8.20
CA ALA A 63 -3.26 -13.78 -8.78
C ALA A 63 -3.95 -12.41 -8.99
N GLU A 64 -3.80 -11.50 -8.03
CA GLU A 64 -4.41 -10.17 -8.06
C GLU A 64 -3.44 -9.14 -8.65
N MET A 65 -3.48 -8.98 -9.98
CA MET A 65 -2.66 -7.97 -10.66
C MET A 65 -3.52 -6.98 -11.44
N VAL A 66 -3.11 -5.71 -11.40
CA VAL A 66 -3.65 -4.66 -12.28
C VAL A 66 -2.92 -4.74 -13.61
N THR A 67 -3.69 -4.85 -14.70
CA THR A 67 -3.14 -4.77 -16.06
C THR A 67 -3.20 -3.34 -16.54
N THR A 68 -2.05 -2.79 -16.91
CA THR A 68 -1.91 -1.51 -17.60
C THR A 68 -1.75 -1.75 -19.10
N ILE A 69 -1.61 -0.68 -19.88
CA ILE A 69 -1.43 -0.76 -21.35
C ILE A 69 -0.15 -1.53 -21.72
N SER A 70 0.91 -1.43 -20.92
CA SER A 70 2.24 -1.96 -21.27
C SER A 70 2.84 -2.96 -20.28
N TRP A 71 2.21 -3.17 -19.12
CA TRP A 71 2.72 -4.09 -18.08
C TRP A 71 1.65 -4.44 -17.06
N LYS A 72 1.94 -5.43 -16.21
CA LYS A 72 1.12 -5.81 -15.05
C LYS A 72 1.84 -5.48 -13.76
N ILE A 73 1.09 -5.10 -12.74
CA ILE A 73 1.64 -4.78 -11.41
C ILE A 73 0.77 -5.41 -10.33
N ARG A 74 1.41 -5.89 -9.26
CA ARG A 74 0.73 -6.40 -8.07
C ARG A 74 -0.09 -5.30 -7.39
N VAL A 75 -1.21 -5.69 -6.80
CA VAL A 75 -2.01 -4.75 -6.00
C VAL A 75 -1.32 -4.56 -4.65
N PRO A 76 -0.92 -3.33 -4.28
CA PRO A 76 -0.31 -3.09 -2.98
C PRO A 76 -1.34 -3.42 -1.88
N ARG A 77 -0.97 -4.27 -0.92
CA ARG A 77 -1.85 -4.62 0.22
C ARG A 77 -1.54 -3.78 1.46
N VAL A 78 -0.29 -3.33 1.58
CA VAL A 78 0.19 -2.49 2.68
C VAL A 78 1.13 -1.43 2.11
N ILE A 79 0.97 -0.19 2.54
CA ILE A 79 1.93 0.90 2.25
C ILE A 79 2.38 1.56 3.55
N VAL A 80 3.61 2.06 3.57
CA VAL A 80 4.15 2.89 4.65
C VAL A 80 4.41 4.31 4.14
N LEU A 81 3.92 5.32 4.87
CA LEU A 81 4.13 6.73 4.52
C LEU A 81 5.55 7.18 4.88
N LEU A 82 6.22 7.88 3.97
CA LEU A 82 7.63 8.31 4.14
C LEU A 82 7.80 9.65 4.87
N LEU A 83 6.75 10.46 4.95
CA LEU A 83 6.80 11.82 5.49
C LEU A 83 5.85 12.05 6.67
N PHE A 84 5.11 11.01 7.09
CA PHE A 84 4.07 11.13 8.10
C PHE A 84 4.48 10.44 9.41
N ASP A 85 4.98 11.24 10.34
CA ASP A 85 5.36 10.83 11.70
C ASP A 85 4.24 11.05 12.74
N ARG A 86 3.07 11.55 12.30
CA ARG A 86 1.98 11.86 13.23
C ARG A 86 1.20 10.59 13.56
N LEU A 87 0.95 10.35 14.84
CA LEU A 87 -0.09 9.41 15.26
C LEU A 87 -1.43 9.90 14.71
N PRO A 88 -2.31 9.00 14.23
CA PRO A 88 -3.66 9.39 13.87
C PRO A 88 -4.28 10.02 15.13
N LYS A 89 -4.61 11.31 15.07
CA LYS A 89 -5.53 11.89 16.03
C LYS A 89 -6.82 11.14 15.81
N LYS A 90 -7.07 10.15 16.67
CA LYS A 90 -8.28 9.36 16.71
C LYS A 90 -9.41 10.32 17.08
N GLU A 91 -9.90 11.12 16.13
CA GLU A 91 -11.26 11.64 16.22
C GLU A 91 -12.14 10.42 16.05
N VAL A 92 -12.40 9.76 17.16
CA VAL A 92 -13.42 8.73 17.27
C VAL A 92 -14.72 9.46 16.94
N LYS A 93 -15.11 9.43 15.66
CA LYS A 93 -16.48 9.74 15.29
C LYS A 93 -17.31 8.62 15.90
N PHE A 94 -17.82 8.87 17.10
CA PHE A 94 -18.89 8.10 17.71
C PHE A 94 -20.11 8.23 16.79
N THR A 95 -20.23 7.39 15.78
CA THR A 95 -21.52 7.14 15.14
C THR A 95 -22.18 6.03 15.92
N ARG A 96 -23.04 6.41 16.86
CA ARG A 96 -24.07 5.51 17.41
C ARG A 96 -25.02 5.17 16.28
N HIS A 97 -25.09 3.90 15.90
CA HIS A 97 -26.28 3.35 15.25
C HIS A 97 -26.70 2.13 16.08
N ASN A 98 -27.78 2.34 16.84
CA ASN A 98 -28.67 1.29 17.33
C ASN A 98 -29.58 0.85 16.18
#